data_AF-A0A2E7JRJ5-F1
#
_entry.id   AF-A0A2E7JRJ5-F1
#
_cell.length_a   1.000
_cell.length_b   1.000
_cell.length_c   1.000
_cell.angle_alpha   90.00
_cell.angle_beta   90.00
_cell.angle_gamma   90.00
#
_symmetry.space_group_name_H-M   'P 1'
#
loop_
_entity.id
_entity.type
_entity.pdbx_description
1 polymer ?
#
loop_
_entity_poly.entity_id
_entity_poly.type
_entity_poly.pdbx_seq_one_letter_code
_entity_poly.pdbx_strand_id
1 'polypeptide(L)'
;MPKVLLLLALLSGFGPAHAATTAQIKAIADELVCLCGNCNRESLATCLCSDFAVPEREAIGRALDQGQTRQQIIDGYIARFGTMGYAAPPQEGFNLLAWVAPFVALLFGIVLVRTLLVSWKGRNDSVPASAAPIATDERSQYQDRLRRELDRFDESDG
;
A
#
# COMPACT_ATOMS: atom_id res chain seq x y z
N MET A 1 4.31 64.20 -16.46
CA MET A 1 3.56 64.10 -15.18
C MET A 1 2.62 62.91 -15.31
N PRO A 2 2.49 61.97 -14.35
CA PRO A 2 3.12 61.86 -13.04
C PRO A 2 3.97 60.57 -12.90
N LYS A 3 5.22 60.78 -12.51
CA LYS A 3 6.21 59.78 -12.09
C LYS A 3 6.10 59.65 -10.57
N VAL A 4 4.92 59.25 -10.05
CA VAL A 4 4.60 59.27 -8.61
C VAL A 4 3.64 58.14 -8.21
N LEU A 5 3.87 56.92 -8.68
CA LEU A 5 3.35 55.72 -7.99
C LEU A 5 4.57 54.82 -7.72
N LEU A 6 5.35 55.15 -6.68
CA LEU A 6 5.21 54.56 -5.33
C LEU A 6 5.41 53.04 -5.39
N LEU A 7 6.65 52.52 -5.41
CA LEU A 7 7.59 52.44 -4.28
C LEU A 7 7.00 51.87 -2.97
N LEU A 8 6.02 50.96 -3.04
CA LEU A 8 5.39 50.33 -1.87
C LEU A 8 5.34 48.79 -1.94
N ALA A 9 6.37 48.15 -2.51
CA ALA A 9 6.46 46.67 -2.58
C ALA A 9 7.71 46.11 -1.87
N LEU A 10 8.12 46.72 -0.76
CA LEU A 10 9.32 46.30 0.01
C LEU A 10 9.06 46.10 1.51
N LEU A 11 7.81 45.82 1.92
CA LEU A 11 7.45 45.59 3.32
C LEU A 11 6.85 44.21 3.62
N SER A 12 6.93 43.26 2.68
CA SER A 12 6.52 41.88 2.93
C SER A 12 7.73 40.99 3.16
N GLY A 13 8.22 40.99 4.40
CA GLY A 13 9.33 40.10 4.75
C GLY A 13 9.78 40.09 6.21
N PHE A 14 8.96 40.54 7.16
CA PHE A 14 9.19 40.24 8.58
C PHE A 14 8.13 39.24 9.03
N GLY A 15 8.32 37.99 8.59
CA GLY A 15 7.63 36.87 9.22
C GLY A 15 8.14 36.72 10.65
N PRO A 16 7.28 36.36 11.62
CA PRO A 16 7.73 36.05 12.98
C PRO A 16 8.87 35.04 12.92
N ALA A 17 10.00 35.36 13.56
CA ALA A 17 11.08 34.42 13.80
C ALA A 17 10.50 33.21 14.55
N HIS A 18 10.15 32.17 13.80
CA HIS A 18 9.65 30.93 14.37
C HIS A 18 10.85 30.18 14.90
N ALA A 19 11.10 30.31 16.20
CA ALA A 19 12.01 29.43 16.89
C ALA A 19 11.50 27.99 16.77
N ALA A 20 12.39 27.07 16.43
CA ALA A 20 12.10 25.66 16.32
C ALA A 20 11.53 25.14 17.65
N THR A 21 10.33 24.60 17.61
CA THR A 21 9.73 24.00 18.81
C THR A 21 10.33 22.62 19.07
N THR A 22 10.43 22.23 20.35
CA THR A 22 10.86 20.88 20.74
C THR A 22 10.01 19.79 20.08
N ALA A 23 8.71 20.05 19.87
CA ALA A 23 7.81 19.14 19.19
C ALA A 23 8.17 18.95 17.71
N GLN A 24 8.50 20.03 16.99
CA GLN A 24 8.95 19.96 15.59
C GLN A 24 10.27 19.20 15.47
N ILE A 25 11.24 19.51 16.33
CA ILE A 25 12.54 18.81 16.34
C ILE A 25 12.33 17.32 16.60
N LYS A 26 11.53 16.97 17.62
CA LYS A 26 11.23 15.58 17.95
C LYS A 26 10.54 14.85 16.78
N ALA A 27 9.59 15.50 16.12
CA ALA A 27 8.86 14.88 15.01
C ALA A 27 9.72 14.62 13.77
N ILE A 28 10.78 15.41 13.55
CA ILE A 28 11.76 15.14 12.48
C ILE A 28 12.77 14.08 12.95
N ALA A 29 13.26 14.21 14.17
CA ALA A 29 14.20 13.26 14.76
C ALA A 29 13.62 11.83 14.88
N ASP A 30 12.30 11.67 14.92
CA ASP A 30 11.66 10.36 14.96
C ASP A 30 11.70 9.62 13.61
N GLU A 31 11.81 10.36 12.50
CA GLU A 31 11.96 9.78 11.15
C GLU A 31 13.39 9.33 10.84
N LEU A 32 14.35 9.71 11.69
CA LEU A 32 15.77 9.49 11.51
C LEU A 32 16.32 8.55 12.59
N VAL A 33 17.30 7.72 12.25
CA VAL A 33 17.95 6.81 13.21
C VAL A 33 19.33 7.28 13.62
N CYS A 34 19.70 6.96 14.85
CA CYS A 34 21.03 7.13 15.37
C CYS A 34 22.02 6.17 14.71
N LEU A 35 23.18 6.69 14.30
CA LEU A 35 24.23 5.95 13.59
C LEU A 35 25.56 5.91 14.36
N CYS A 36 25.49 6.09 15.68
CA CYS A 36 26.68 6.09 16.55
C CYS A 36 27.39 4.74 16.67
N GLY A 37 26.77 3.64 16.22
CA GLY A 37 27.32 2.27 16.31
C GLY A 37 27.16 1.60 17.68
N ASN A 38 26.93 2.37 18.76
CA ASN A 38 26.72 1.84 20.10
C ASN A 38 25.25 1.56 20.44
N CYS A 39 24.31 2.17 19.72
CA CYS A 39 22.88 2.00 19.93
C CYS A 39 22.28 1.09 18.85
N ASN A 40 21.18 0.39 19.16
CA ASN A 40 20.47 -0.52 18.25
C ASN A 40 19.67 0.22 17.15
N ARG A 41 20.26 1.25 16.52
CA ARG A 41 19.64 2.09 15.47
C ARG A 41 18.28 2.67 15.90
N GLU A 42 18.20 3.12 17.16
CA GLU A 42 17.01 3.78 17.70
C GLU A 42 16.76 5.13 17.02
N SER A 43 15.53 5.65 17.09
CA SER A 43 15.22 6.96 16.52
C SER A 43 16.01 8.07 17.23
N LEU A 44 16.40 9.13 16.51
CA LEU A 44 17.09 10.27 17.12
C LEU A 44 16.23 10.96 18.19
N ALA A 45 14.89 10.82 18.10
CA ALA A 45 13.95 11.35 19.07
C ALA A 45 13.98 10.62 20.43
N THR A 46 14.39 9.36 20.48
CA THR A 46 14.40 8.53 21.68
C THR A 46 15.79 8.16 22.15
N CYS A 47 16.80 8.21 21.28
CA CYS A 47 18.16 7.82 21.62
C CYS A 47 18.82 8.80 22.62
N LEU A 48 19.37 8.25 23.71
CA LEU A 48 20.01 9.02 24.79
C LEU A 48 21.51 9.32 24.56
N CYS A 49 22.12 8.82 23.49
CA CYS A 49 23.57 9.01 23.29
C CYS A 49 23.92 10.49 23.13
N SER A 50 24.85 10.98 23.94
CA SER A 50 25.32 12.37 23.94
C SER A 50 26.16 12.68 22.71
N ASP A 51 26.96 11.72 22.27
CA ASP A 51 28.04 11.98 21.32
C ASP A 51 27.55 12.14 19.88
N PHE A 52 26.32 11.69 19.59
CA PHE A 52 25.74 11.72 18.24
C PHE A 52 24.30 12.23 18.22
N ALA A 53 23.40 11.65 19.02
CA ALA A 53 21.97 11.98 18.92
C ALA A 53 21.62 13.38 19.44
N VAL A 54 22.36 13.89 20.43
CA VAL A 54 22.19 15.28 20.90
C VAL A 54 22.62 16.30 19.84
N PRO A 55 23.85 16.28 19.30
CA PRO A 55 24.28 17.27 18.31
C PRO A 55 23.47 17.23 17.01
N GLU A 56 22.97 16.05 16.59
CA GLU A 56 22.09 15.96 15.41
C GLU A 56 20.69 16.53 15.69
N ARG A 57 20.11 16.35 16.89
CA ARG A 57 18.86 17.03 17.27
C ARG A 57 19.03 18.56 17.31
N GLU A 58 20.17 19.04 17.80
CA GLU A 58 20.50 20.46 17.73
C GLU A 58 20.67 20.94 16.29
N ALA A 59 21.26 20.13 15.41
CA ALA A 59 21.37 20.44 13.98
C ALA A 59 20.00 20.57 13.31
N ILE A 60 19.06 19.68 13.64
CA ILE A 60 17.66 19.79 13.21
C ILE A 60 17.01 21.09 13.71
N GLY A 61 17.23 21.46 14.98
CA GLY A 61 16.74 22.73 15.53
C GLY A 61 17.29 23.94 14.77
N ARG A 62 18.61 23.99 14.55
CA ARG A 62 19.27 25.05 13.78
C ARG A 62 18.75 25.14 12.34
N ALA A 63 18.51 24.00 11.71
CA ALA A 63 17.97 23.93 10.35
C ALA A 63 16.53 24.48 10.27
N LEU A 64 15.70 24.15 11.26
CA LEU A 64 14.35 24.72 11.38
C LEU A 64 14.39 26.23 11.64
N ASP A 65 15.29 26.71 12.49
CA ASP A 65 15.50 28.15 12.75
C ASP A 65 15.97 28.90 11.48
N GLN A 66 16.68 28.21 10.58
CA GLN A 66 17.09 28.73 9.28
C GLN A 66 15.96 28.70 8.22
N GLY A 67 14.77 28.22 8.58
CA GLY A 67 13.63 28.12 7.68
C GLY A 67 13.68 26.93 6.71
N GLN A 68 14.55 25.94 6.96
CA GLN A 68 14.57 24.72 6.15
C GLN A 68 13.28 23.91 6.38
N THR A 69 12.80 23.28 5.31
CA THR A 69 11.61 22.42 5.41
C THR A 69 11.98 21.06 6.00
N ARG A 70 10.99 20.36 6.58
CA ARG A 70 11.15 18.99 7.10
C ARG A 70 11.90 18.09 6.10
N GLN A 71 11.46 18.09 4.85
CA GLN A 71 12.03 17.23 3.81
C GLN A 71 13.49 17.59 3.54
N GLN A 72 13.83 18.88 3.44
CA GLN A 72 15.21 19.33 3.24
C GLN A 72 16.14 18.88 4.37
N ILE A 73 15.65 18.87 5.61
CA ILE A 73 16.42 18.41 6.77
C ILE A 73 16.69 16.91 6.69
N ILE A 74 15.66 16.13 6.37
CA ILE A 74 15.74 14.68 6.23
C ILE A 74 16.68 14.32 5.07
N ASP A 75 16.48 14.93 3.90
CA ASP A 75 17.31 14.73 2.71
C ASP A 75 18.76 15.10 2.99
N GLY A 76 19.01 16.21 3.69
CA GLY A 76 20.35 16.63 4.11
C GLY A 76 21.01 15.62 5.06
N TYR A 77 20.25 15.03 5.97
CA TYR A 77 20.75 13.96 6.84
C TYR A 77 21.11 12.70 6.04
N ILE A 78 20.25 12.28 5.11
CA ILE A 78 20.48 11.11 4.26
C ILE A 78 21.63 11.33 3.29
N ALA A 79 21.79 12.54 2.76
CA ALA A 79 22.94 12.87 1.91
C ALA A 79 24.27 12.71 2.65
N ARG A 80 24.29 12.97 3.97
CA ARG A 80 25.47 12.80 4.83
C ARG A 80 25.71 11.34 5.24
N PHE A 81 24.64 10.59 5.52
CA PHE A 81 24.73 9.29 6.22
C PHE A 81 24.22 8.08 5.41
N GLY A 82 23.68 8.30 4.22
CA GLY A 82 23.10 7.28 3.35
C GLY A 82 21.64 6.91 3.69
N THR A 83 21.03 6.07 2.85
CA THR A 83 19.64 5.58 2.99
C THR A 83 19.40 4.79 4.28
N MET A 84 20.47 4.35 4.93
CA MET A 84 20.48 3.72 6.24
C MET A 84 20.02 4.66 7.36
N GLY A 85 20.00 5.98 7.14
CA GLY A 85 19.60 6.99 8.13
C GLY A 85 18.08 7.09 8.39
N TYR A 86 17.25 6.41 7.59
CA TYR A 86 15.80 6.37 7.80
C TYR A 86 15.38 5.43 8.93
N ALA A 87 14.43 5.87 9.76
CA ALA A 87 13.74 5.01 10.74
C ALA A 87 12.71 4.06 10.11
N ALA A 88 12.15 4.45 8.97
CA ALA A 88 11.27 3.62 8.15
C ALA A 88 11.71 3.68 6.68
N PRO A 89 11.68 2.57 5.92
CA PRO A 89 12.11 2.57 4.52
C PRO A 89 11.39 3.70 3.75
N PRO A 90 12.13 4.46 2.91
CA PRO A 90 11.61 5.67 2.26
C PRO A 90 10.28 5.38 1.57
N GLN A 91 9.27 6.22 1.83
CA GLN A 91 7.91 6.00 1.33
C GLN A 91 7.75 6.25 -0.19
N GLU A 92 8.83 6.47 -0.92
CA GLU A 92 8.76 6.78 -2.34
C GLU A 92 8.71 5.51 -3.20
N GLY A 93 7.55 5.27 -3.81
CA GLY A 93 7.36 4.37 -4.95
C GLY A 93 7.03 2.91 -4.63
N PHE A 94 7.81 2.24 -3.75
CA PHE A 94 7.63 0.80 -3.54
C PHE A 94 6.48 0.45 -2.58
N ASN A 95 6.15 1.35 -1.66
CA ASN A 95 5.10 1.11 -0.66
C ASN A 95 3.69 1.04 -1.29
N LEU A 96 3.42 1.86 -2.30
CA LEU A 96 2.15 1.86 -3.03
C LEU A 96 1.94 0.56 -3.81
N LEU A 97 2.97 0.08 -4.52
CA LEU A 97 2.90 -1.20 -5.23
C LEU A 97 2.73 -2.38 -4.27
N ALA A 98 3.43 -2.39 -3.14
CA ALA A 98 3.28 -3.45 -2.13
C ALA A 98 1.84 -3.53 -1.59
N TRP A 99 1.15 -2.38 -1.47
CA TRP A 99 -0.21 -2.34 -0.97
C TRP A 99 -1.29 -2.55 -2.04
N VAL A 100 -1.05 -2.12 -3.28
CA VAL A 100 -1.99 -2.28 -4.42
C VAL A 100 -1.86 -3.65 -5.09
N ALA A 101 -0.67 -4.24 -5.11
CA ALA A 101 -0.39 -5.56 -5.67
C ALA A 101 -1.38 -6.67 -5.23
N PRO A 102 -1.73 -6.85 -3.93
CA PRO A 102 -2.67 -7.89 -3.54
C PRO A 102 -4.05 -7.72 -4.19
N PHE A 103 -4.55 -6.49 -4.29
CA PHE A 103 -5.85 -6.21 -4.92
C PHE A 103 -5.81 -6.44 -6.44
N VAL A 104 -4.74 -6.01 -7.10
CA VAL A 104 -4.56 -6.22 -8.55
C VAL A 104 -4.45 -7.71 -8.87
N ALA A 105 -3.65 -8.47 -8.10
CA ALA A 105 -3.51 -9.90 -8.27
C ALA A 105 -4.85 -10.64 -8.09
N LEU A 106 -5.64 -10.24 -7.07
CA LEU A 106 -6.96 -10.81 -6.83
C LEU A 106 -7.94 -10.52 -7.99
N LEU A 107 -8.04 -9.26 -8.41
CA LEU A 107 -8.92 -8.87 -9.53
C LEU A 107 -8.52 -9.59 -10.82
N PHE A 108 -7.22 -9.65 -11.11
CA PHE A 108 -6.70 -10.36 -12.27
C PHE A 108 -7.06 -11.85 -12.23
N GLY A 109 -6.89 -12.51 -11.08
CA GLY A 109 -7.25 -13.91 -10.90
C GLY A 109 -8.74 -14.17 -11.12
N ILE A 110 -9.62 -13.33 -10.57
CA ILE A 110 -11.08 -13.44 -10.76
C ILE A 110 -11.45 -13.32 -12.25
N VAL A 111 -10.90 -12.31 -12.94
CA VAL A 111 -11.15 -12.10 -14.36
C VAL A 111 -10.68 -13.29 -15.18
N LEU A 112 -9.48 -13.81 -14.90
CA LEU A 112 -8.92 -14.96 -15.61
C LEU A 112 -9.77 -16.23 -15.44
N VAL A 113 -10.18 -16.55 -14.21
CA VAL A 113 -11.05 -17.72 -13.96
C VAL A 113 -12.40 -17.54 -14.65
N ARG A 114 -12.99 -16.35 -14.58
CA ARG A 114 -14.28 -16.06 -15.24
C ARG A 114 -14.19 -16.23 -16.75
N THR A 115 -13.15 -15.71 -17.40
CA THR A 115 -13.00 -15.82 -18.87
C THR A 115 -12.78 -17.27 -19.28
N LEU A 116 -11.99 -18.04 -18.52
CA LEU A 116 -11.81 -19.48 -18.75
C LEU A 116 -13.13 -20.25 -18.64
N LEU A 117 -13.90 -20.04 -17.58
CA LEU A 117 -15.20 -20.69 -17.39
C LEU A 117 -16.22 -20.34 -18.49
N VAL A 118 -16.30 -19.07 -18.89
CA VAL A 118 -17.19 -18.63 -19.98
C VAL A 118 -16.75 -19.21 -21.32
N SER A 119 -15.43 -19.26 -21.58
CA SER A 119 -14.88 -19.82 -22.83
C SER A 119 -15.10 -21.33 -22.95
N TRP A 120 -15.12 -22.05 -21.83
CA TRP A 120 -15.42 -23.49 -21.81
C TRP A 120 -16.91 -23.77 -22.00
N LYS A 121 -17.79 -22.92 -21.47
CA LYS A 121 -19.24 -23.08 -21.66
C LYS A 121 -19.66 -22.92 -23.12
N GLY A 122 -19.06 -21.98 -23.85
CA GLY A 122 -19.38 -21.74 -25.28
C GLY A 122 -18.91 -22.84 -26.25
N ARG A 123 -18.01 -23.73 -25.83
CA ARG A 123 -17.58 -24.89 -26.65
C ARG A 123 -18.47 -26.12 -26.48
N ASN A 124 -19.37 -26.12 -25.49
CA ASN A 124 -20.25 -27.25 -25.22
C ASN A 124 -21.66 -27.09 -25.83
N ASP A 125 -21.97 -25.94 -26.43
CA ASP A 125 -23.22 -25.71 -27.19
C ASP A 125 -23.12 -26.20 -28.65
N SER A 126 -21.97 -26.76 -29.05
CA SER A 126 -21.81 -27.51 -30.30
C SER A 126 -21.86 -29.02 -30.05
N VAL A 127 -22.85 -29.50 -29.27
CA VAL A 127 -23.28 -30.89 -29.42
C VAL A 127 -24.11 -30.94 -30.71
N PRO A 128 -23.73 -31.75 -31.72
CA PRO A 128 -24.57 -31.91 -32.89
C PRO A 128 -25.94 -32.42 -32.42
N ALA A 129 -27.01 -31.72 -32.81
CA ALA A 129 -28.40 -32.03 -32.46
C ALA A 129 -28.87 -33.46 -32.84
N SER A 130 -27.98 -34.27 -33.43
CA SER A 130 -28.21 -35.67 -33.77
C SER A 130 -28.02 -36.66 -32.60
N ALA A 131 -27.49 -36.24 -31.44
CA ALA A 131 -27.30 -37.13 -30.28
C ALA A 131 -28.42 -37.04 -29.21
N ALA A 132 -29.36 -36.10 -29.36
CA ALA A 132 -30.38 -35.82 -28.36
C ALA A 132 -31.41 -36.94 -28.11
N PRO A 133 -31.91 -37.71 -29.10
CA PRO A 133 -33.04 -38.61 -28.84
C PRO A 133 -32.67 -39.85 -28.01
N ILE A 134 -31.44 -40.37 -28.14
CA ILE A 134 -31.00 -41.61 -27.47
C ILE A 134 -30.63 -41.33 -26.00
N ALA A 135 -29.92 -40.24 -25.73
CA ALA A 135 -29.49 -39.91 -24.36
C ALA A 135 -30.64 -39.52 -23.42
N THR A 136 -31.72 -38.94 -23.96
CA THR A 136 -32.94 -38.66 -23.17
C THR A 136 -33.75 -39.93 -22.90
N ASP A 137 -33.84 -40.83 -23.88
CA ASP A 137 -34.56 -42.11 -23.75
C ASP A 137 -33.90 -43.04 -22.72
N GLU A 138 -32.58 -43.21 -22.78
CA GLU A 138 -31.82 -44.00 -21.81
C GLU A 138 -31.94 -43.44 -20.39
N ARG A 139 -31.92 -42.12 -20.24
CA ARG A 139 -32.09 -41.47 -18.93
C ARG A 139 -33.49 -41.71 -18.35
N SER A 140 -34.54 -41.63 -19.16
CA SER A 140 -35.90 -41.94 -18.71
C SER A 140 -36.05 -43.42 -18.32
N GLN A 141 -35.51 -44.34 -19.11
CA GLN A 141 -35.58 -45.77 -18.81
C GLN A 141 -34.83 -46.13 -17.52
N TYR A 142 -33.68 -45.49 -17.27
CA TYR A 142 -32.94 -45.64 -16.02
C TYR A 142 -33.76 -45.12 -14.82
N GLN A 143 -34.37 -43.93 -14.95
CA GLN A 143 -35.22 -43.37 -13.90
C GLN A 143 -36.42 -44.26 -13.58
N ASP A 144 -37.07 -44.82 -14.59
CA ASP A 144 -38.20 -45.72 -14.38
C ASP A 144 -37.78 -47.07 -13.78
N ARG A 145 -36.57 -47.55 -14.09
CA ARG A 145 -36.00 -48.73 -13.44
C ARG A 145 -35.72 -48.47 -11.96
N LEU A 146 -35.15 -47.31 -11.61
CA LEU A 146 -34.90 -46.94 -10.21
C LEU A 146 -36.20 -46.81 -9.42
N ARG A 147 -37.24 -46.20 -10.01
CA ARG A 147 -38.56 -46.08 -9.36
C ARG A 147 -39.15 -47.44 -9.02
N ARG A 148 -39.13 -48.38 -9.98
CA ARG A 148 -39.61 -49.75 -9.74
C ARG A 148 -38.81 -50.50 -8.67
N GLU A 149 -37.51 -50.24 -8.57
CA GLU A 149 -36.68 -50.83 -7.51
C GLU A 149 -37.04 -50.23 -6.14
N LEU A 150 -37.25 -48.91 -6.06
CA LEU A 150 -37.68 -48.23 -4.83
C LEU A 150 -39.05 -48.74 -4.35
N ASP A 151 -40.04 -48.79 -5.23
CA ASP A 151 -41.40 -49.26 -4.87
C ASP A 151 -41.38 -50.71 -4.35
N ARG A 152 -40.53 -51.56 -4.95
CA ARG A 152 -40.35 -52.96 -4.49
C ARG A 152 -39.76 -53.03 -3.08
N PHE A 153 -38.81 -52.16 -2.75
CA PHE A 153 -38.21 -52.15 -1.40
C PHE A 153 -39.23 -51.69 -0.36
N ASP A 154 -40.02 -50.66 -0.67
CA ASP A 154 -41.09 -50.16 0.20
C ASP A 154 -42.17 -51.24 0.45
N GLU A 155 -42.51 -52.06 -0.56
CA GLU A 155 -43.43 -53.20 -0.40
C GLU A 155 -42.82 -54.37 0.40
N SER A 156 -41.50 -54.50 0.44
CA SER A 156 -40.83 -55.59 1.17
C SER A 156 -40.62 -55.31 2.66
N ASP A 157 -40.66 -54.04 3.05
CA ASP A 157 -40.46 -53.58 4.44
C ASP A 157 -41.79 -53.32 5.19
N GLY A 158 -42.95 -53.50 4.53
CA GLY A 158 -44.30 -53.35 5.10
C GLY A 158 -45.02 -54.68 5.33
#